data_AF-A0A371M7A3-F1
#
_entry.id   AF-A0A371M7A3-F1
#
_cell.length_a   1.000
_cell.length_b   1.000
_cell.length_c   1.000
_cell.angle_alpha   90.00
_cell.angle_beta   90.00
_cell.angle_gamma   90.00
#
_symmetry.space_group_name_H-M   'P 1'
#
loop_
_entity.id
_entity.type
_entity.pdbx_description
1 polymer ?
#
loop_
_entity_poly.entity_id
_entity_poly.type
_entity_poly.pdbx_seq_one_letter_code
_entity_poly.pdbx_strand_id
1 'polypeptide(L)'
;YRLERPETAGQSVSLAVDGKLDGILFTSPKTVEHFVQIATERDAVAALQRELEETIVGAIGAPTKRAGDKHGIAVDIMPDTVGFTQLADVTIRRILETKQ
;
A
#
# COMPACT_ATOMS: atom_id res chain seq x y z
N TYR A 1 21.21 -18.95 0.25
CA TYR A 1 20.03 -18.48 -0.50
C TYR A 1 20.01 -16.96 -0.41
N ARG A 2 20.02 -16.25 -1.55
CA ARG A 2 19.98 -14.78 -1.58
C ARG A 2 18.60 -14.40 -2.13
N LEU A 3 17.84 -13.64 -1.37
CA LEU A 3 16.58 -13.06 -1.81
C LEU A 3 16.94 -11.86 -2.70
N GLU A 4 16.96 -12.07 -4.01
CA GLU A 4 17.08 -10.97 -4.97
C GLU A 4 15.69 -10.46 -5.35
N ARG A 5 15.55 -9.14 -5.41
CA ARG A 5 14.32 -8.47 -5.81
C ARG A 5 14.09 -8.76 -7.31
N PRO A 6 12.93 -9.29 -7.72
CA PRO A 6 12.62 -9.53 -9.14
C PRO A 6 12.66 -8.22 -9.94
N GLU A 7 13.01 -8.27 -11.23
CA GLU A 7 12.99 -7.09 -12.12
C GLU A 7 11.59 -6.48 -12.26
N THR A 8 10.54 -7.28 -12.08
CA THR A 8 9.14 -6.83 -12.09
C THR A 8 8.75 -6.09 -10.80
N ALA A 9 9.60 -6.06 -9.78
CA ALA A 9 9.34 -5.33 -8.56
C ALA A 9 9.27 -3.82 -8.85
N GLY A 10 8.25 -3.19 -8.27
CA GLY A 10 8.04 -1.75 -8.40
C GLY A 10 7.08 -1.33 -9.49
N GLN A 11 6.49 -2.26 -10.25
CA GLN A 11 5.33 -1.93 -11.10
C GLN A 11 4.20 -1.32 -10.29
N SER A 12 3.88 -1.88 -9.11
CA SER A 12 2.87 -1.31 -8.20
C SER A 12 3.24 0.09 -7.71
N VAL A 13 4.54 0.36 -7.47
CA VAL A 13 5.01 1.70 -7.08
C VAL A 13 4.86 2.68 -8.23
N SER A 14 5.21 2.29 -9.47
CA SER A 14 4.97 3.12 -10.66
C SER A 14 3.48 3.44 -10.83
N LEU A 15 2.60 2.45 -10.70
CA LEU A 15 1.16 2.67 -10.79
C LEU A 15 0.65 3.60 -9.68
N ALA A 16 1.15 3.47 -8.47
CA ALA A 16 0.78 4.34 -7.36
C ALA A 16 1.25 5.79 -7.59
N VAL A 17 2.50 5.98 -7.99
CA VAL A 17 3.07 7.31 -8.30
C VAL A 17 2.38 7.97 -9.49
N ASP A 18 1.90 7.19 -10.44
CA ASP A 18 1.13 7.67 -11.59
C ASP A 18 -0.36 7.95 -11.27
N GLY A 19 -0.80 7.76 -10.02
CA GLY A 19 -2.21 7.94 -9.62
C GLY A 19 -3.17 6.93 -10.24
N LYS A 20 -2.68 5.73 -10.60
CA LYS A 20 -3.45 4.68 -11.32
C LYS A 20 -4.05 3.62 -10.41
N LEU A 21 -3.94 3.78 -9.08
CA LEU A 21 -4.46 2.83 -8.12
C LEU A 21 -5.53 3.50 -7.26
N ASP A 22 -6.74 2.94 -7.26
CA ASP A 22 -7.79 3.35 -6.34
C ASP A 22 -7.55 2.83 -4.91
N GLY A 23 -6.72 1.80 -4.77
CA GLY A 23 -6.33 1.27 -3.47
C GLY A 23 -5.05 0.44 -3.46
N ILE A 24 -4.39 0.40 -2.31
CA ILE A 24 -3.16 -0.35 -2.07
C ILE A 24 -3.33 -1.23 -0.83
N LEU A 25 -3.02 -2.52 -0.97
CA LEU A 25 -3.19 -3.49 0.11
C LEU A 25 -1.84 -4.05 0.56
N PHE A 26 -1.56 -3.94 1.85
CA PHE A 26 -0.36 -4.50 2.48
C PHE A 26 -0.71 -5.67 3.37
N THR A 27 -0.04 -6.81 3.14
CA THR A 27 -0.28 -8.04 3.90
C THR A 27 0.78 -8.28 4.98
N SER A 28 1.89 -7.55 4.95
CA SER A 28 2.95 -7.63 5.95
C SER A 28 3.73 -6.32 6.09
N PRO A 29 4.41 -6.10 7.22
CA PRO A 29 5.33 -4.97 7.38
C PRO A 29 6.38 -4.88 6.25
N LYS A 30 6.94 -6.03 5.84
CA LYS A 30 7.97 -6.08 4.79
C LYS A 30 7.46 -5.59 3.43
N THR A 31 6.19 -5.83 3.11
CA THR A 31 5.61 -5.32 1.86
C THR A 31 5.51 -3.80 1.86
N VAL A 32 5.28 -3.16 3.02
CA VAL A 32 5.31 -1.71 3.17
C VAL A 32 6.74 -1.20 2.99
N GLU A 33 7.68 -1.76 3.75
CA GLU A 33 9.10 -1.35 3.74
C GLU A 33 9.67 -1.43 2.32
N HIS A 34 9.44 -2.55 1.62
CA HIS A 34 9.91 -2.71 0.25
C HIS A 34 9.25 -1.74 -0.73
N PHE A 35 7.96 -1.45 -0.56
CA PHE A 35 7.23 -0.53 -1.44
C PHE A 35 7.80 0.89 -1.32
N VAL A 36 8.01 1.37 -0.10
CA VAL A 36 8.62 2.69 0.16
C VAL A 36 10.07 2.71 -0.28
N GLN A 37 10.84 1.65 -0.03
CA GLN A 37 12.24 1.56 -0.48
C GLN A 37 12.36 1.70 -2.00
N ILE A 38 11.47 1.07 -2.78
CA ILE A 38 11.46 1.22 -4.25
C ILE A 38 11.13 2.67 -4.64
N ALA A 39 10.19 3.31 -3.96
CA ALA A 39 9.88 4.71 -4.21
C ALA A 39 11.08 5.62 -3.90
N THR A 40 11.82 5.34 -2.82
CA THR A 40 13.07 6.04 -2.47
C THR A 40 14.16 5.83 -3.52
N GLU A 41 14.40 4.58 -3.95
CA GLU A 41 15.38 4.26 -5.00
C GLU A 41 15.10 4.95 -6.34
N ARG A 42 13.86 5.39 -6.56
CA ARG A 42 13.38 6.06 -7.77
C ARG A 42 13.14 7.57 -7.58
N ASP A 43 13.57 8.13 -6.44
CA ASP A 43 13.32 9.55 -6.08
C ASP A 43 11.84 9.96 -6.15
N ALA A 44 10.92 9.01 -5.91
CA ALA A 44 9.49 9.14 -6.14
C ALA A 44 8.66 9.26 -4.84
N VAL A 45 9.29 9.37 -3.67
CA VAL A 45 8.60 9.42 -2.37
C VAL A 45 7.61 10.57 -2.28
N ALA A 46 7.99 11.77 -2.73
CA ALA A 46 7.13 12.94 -2.68
C ALA A 46 5.91 12.79 -3.62
N ALA A 47 6.11 12.22 -4.80
CA ALA A 47 5.02 11.94 -5.73
C ALA A 47 4.09 10.87 -5.17
N LEU A 48 4.64 9.80 -4.60
CA LEU A 48 3.87 8.76 -3.94
C LEU A 48 3.02 9.32 -2.79
N GLN A 49 3.59 10.18 -1.93
CA GLN A 49 2.86 10.78 -0.82
C GLN A 49 1.65 11.60 -1.27
N ARG A 50 1.77 12.35 -2.36
CA ARG A 50 0.64 13.10 -2.93
C ARG A 50 -0.48 12.18 -3.42
N GLU A 51 -0.14 11.11 -4.13
CA GLU A 51 -1.15 10.17 -4.64
C GLU A 51 -1.79 9.32 -3.53
N LEU A 52 -1.08 9.08 -2.44
CA LEU A 52 -1.63 8.38 -1.26
C LEU A 52 -2.75 9.14 -0.56
N GLU A 53 -2.88 10.47 -0.74
CA GLU A 53 -3.99 11.24 -0.18
C GLU A 53 -5.34 10.86 -0.80
N GLU A 54 -5.33 10.41 -2.06
CA GLU A 54 -6.52 10.03 -2.84
C GLU A 54 -6.70 8.51 -2.95
N THR A 55 -5.76 7.72 -2.43
CA THR A 55 -5.73 6.25 -2.56
C THR A 55 -6.15 5.59 -1.26
N ILE A 56 -7.10 4.65 -1.30
CA ILE A 56 -7.48 3.88 -0.11
C ILE A 56 -6.40 2.84 0.24
N VAL A 57 -5.84 2.93 1.45
CA VAL A 57 -4.80 2.03 1.93
C VAL A 57 -5.35 1.03 2.95
N GLY A 58 -5.18 -0.24 2.64
CA GLY A 58 -5.56 -1.36 3.49
C GLY A 58 -4.35 -2.11 4.06
N ALA A 59 -4.44 -2.58 5.30
CA ALA A 59 -3.40 -3.39 5.94
C ALA A 59 -3.94 -4.62 6.67
N ILE A 60 -3.22 -5.73 6.59
CA ILE A 60 -3.45 -6.90 7.44
C ILE A 60 -2.72 -6.72 8.78
N GLY A 61 -3.50 -6.48 9.83
CA GLY A 61 -3.05 -6.48 11.21
C GLY A 61 -2.23 -5.27 11.64
N ALA A 62 -2.21 -5.05 12.95
CA ALA A 62 -1.55 -3.90 13.57
C ALA A 62 -0.05 -3.76 13.25
N PRO A 63 0.76 -4.84 13.11
CA PRO A 63 2.15 -4.70 12.71
C PRO A 63 2.32 -4.02 11.34
N THR A 64 1.48 -4.37 10.36
CA THR A 64 1.54 -3.81 9.01
C THR A 64 1.11 -2.36 9.01
N LYS A 65 0.03 -2.03 9.75
CA LYS A 65 -0.39 -0.63 9.95
C LYS A 65 0.74 0.22 10.53
N ARG A 66 1.38 -0.26 11.61
CA ARG A 66 2.49 0.46 12.24
C ARG A 66 3.69 0.66 11.30
N ALA A 67 3.93 -0.26 10.36
CA ALA A 67 4.95 -0.06 9.34
C ALA A 67 4.57 1.07 8.39
N GLY A 68 3.30 1.13 7.96
CA GLY A 68 2.76 2.25 7.17
C GLY A 68 2.93 3.59 7.88
N ASP A 69 2.48 3.68 9.14
CA ASP A 69 2.54 4.90 9.95
C ASP A 69 3.99 5.44 10.06
N LYS A 70 5.00 4.55 10.20
CA LYS A 70 6.42 4.94 10.25
C LYS A 70 6.93 5.60 8.97
N HIS A 71 6.32 5.31 7.84
CA HIS A 71 6.66 5.87 6.53
C HIS A 71 5.71 7.00 6.11
N GLY A 72 4.83 7.46 7.01
CA GLY A 72 3.84 8.49 6.70
C GLY A 72 2.69 8.00 5.81
N ILE A 73 2.48 6.68 5.73
CA ILE A 73 1.35 6.09 5.00
C ILE A 73 0.21 5.89 5.99
N ALA A 74 -0.87 6.67 5.86
CA ALA A 74 -2.09 6.46 6.62
C ALA A 74 -2.77 5.17 6.13
N VAL A 75 -3.17 4.31 7.06
CA VAL A 75 -3.97 3.12 6.76
C VAL A 75 -5.42 3.41 7.08
N ASP A 76 -6.27 3.37 6.05
CA ASP A 76 -7.72 3.59 6.15
C ASP A 76 -8.45 2.36 6.67
N ILE A 77 -7.98 1.17 6.30
CA ILE A 77 -8.70 -0.09 6.53
C ILE A 77 -7.78 -1.12 7.17
N MET A 78 -8.23 -1.68 8.29
CA MET A 78 -7.59 -2.81 8.96
C MET A 78 -8.66 -3.75 9.52
N PRO A 79 -9.05 -4.81 8.80
CA PRO A 79 -10.04 -5.78 9.28
C PRO A 79 -9.53 -6.56 10.50
N ASP A 80 -10.45 -6.96 11.37
CA ASP A 80 -10.12 -7.74 12.58
C ASP A 80 -9.65 -9.17 12.26
N THR A 81 -10.11 -9.76 11.14
CA THR A 81 -9.69 -11.10 10.71
C THR A 81 -8.51 -11.00 9.74
N VAL A 82 -7.50 -11.84 9.98
CA VAL A 82 -6.26 -11.89 9.19
C VAL A 82 -6.50 -12.68 7.89
N GLY A 83 -7.14 -12.05 6.91
CA GLY A 83 -7.42 -12.66 5.62
C GLY A 83 -7.37 -11.65 4.47
N PHE A 84 -6.66 -11.99 3.40
CA PHE A 84 -6.55 -11.12 2.23
C PHE A 84 -7.90 -10.87 1.55
N THR A 85 -8.75 -11.89 1.43
CA THR A 85 -10.08 -11.76 0.82
C THR A 85 -10.93 -10.73 1.55
N GLN A 86 -10.98 -10.77 2.89
CA GLN A 86 -11.74 -9.80 3.65
C GLN A 86 -11.17 -8.38 3.53
N LEU A 87 -9.83 -8.24 3.53
CA LEU A 87 -9.19 -6.95 3.30
C LEU A 87 -9.59 -6.38 1.93
N ALA A 88 -9.57 -7.20 0.89
CA ALA A 88 -9.97 -6.79 -0.45
C ALA A 88 -11.46 -6.38 -0.50
N ASP A 89 -12.36 -7.19 0.07
CA ASP A 89 -13.80 -6.92 0.08
C ASP A 89 -14.13 -5.60 0.78
N VAL A 90 -13.56 -5.35 1.96
CA VAL A 90 -13.79 -4.11 2.71
C VAL A 90 -13.19 -2.91 1.97
N THR A 91 -12.04 -3.08 1.32
CA THR A 91 -11.40 -2.02 0.53
C THR A 91 -12.22 -1.64 -0.70
N ILE A 92 -12.72 -2.63 -1.44
CA ILE A 92 -13.57 -2.37 -2.62
C ILE A 92 -14.84 -1.62 -2.19
N ARG A 93 -15.49 -2.04 -1.09
CA ARG A 93 -16.67 -1.33 -0.56
C ARG A 93 -16.34 0.13 -0.25
N ARG A 94 -15.23 0.38 0.44
CA ARG A 94 -14.80 1.75 0.78
C ARG A 94 -14.55 2.60 -0.46
N ILE A 95 -13.87 2.06 -1.48
CA ILE A 95 -13.62 2.76 -2.75
C ILE A 95 -14.94 3.15 -3.43
N LEU A 96 -15.92 2.24 -3.45
CA LEU A 96 -17.24 2.49 -4.06
C LEU A 96 -18.06 3.52 -3.28
N GLU A 97 -17.86 3.65 -1.97
CA GLU A 97 -18.50 4.68 -1.14
C GLU A 97 -17.91 6.07 -1.36
N THR A 98 -16.59 6.18 -1.56
CA THR A 98 -15.92 7.47 -1.76
C THR A 98 -16.15 8.06 -3.16
N LYS A 99 -16.50 7.24 -4.15
CA LYS A 99 -16.74 7.67 -5.55
C LYS A 99 -18.17 8.14 -5.84
N GLN A 100 -19.06 8.16 -4.84
CA GLN A 100 -20.45 8.65 -4.94
C GLN A 100 -20.55 10.09 -4.46
#